data_AF-A0A6M4A4S9-F1
#
_entry.id   AF-A0A6M4A4S9-F1
#
_cell.length_a   1.000
_cell.length_b   1.000
_cell.length_c   1.000
_cell.angle_alpha   90.00
_cell.angle_beta   90.00
_cell.angle_gamma   90.00
#
_symmetry.space_group_name_H-M   'P 1'
#
loop_
_entity.id
_entity.type
_entity.pdbx_description
1 polymer ?
#
loop_
_entity_poly.entity_id
_entity_poly.type
_entity_poly.pdbx_seq_one_letter_code
_entity_poly.pdbx_strand_id
1 'polypeptide(L)'
;MNLAIYDKADRGREEIATRKYQLAPRLRSLLVMIDGKQTKDDLLKKVLGLGLTEQSLQDLLDQEFIVLRQDAQITANIQASPARATNAPAVEITRKLFQPLTPEDAAARFQAIYNFYNETIKSTLGLRGYALQLKVERASNLDDFHQLRESYIEAVLKAKGQEMARSLRDRLDQLLYTDSASTERLSNN
;
A
#
# COMPACT_ATOMS: atom_id res chain seq x y z
N MET A 1 -21.06 -8.37 -24.18
CA MET A 1 -20.89 -7.53 -22.98
C MET A 1 -19.41 -7.28 -22.75
N ASN A 2 -18.98 -6.06 -22.44
CA ASN A 2 -17.60 -5.82 -21.97
C ASN A 2 -17.57 -5.94 -20.44
N LEU A 3 -17.01 -7.04 -19.93
CA LEU A 3 -16.78 -7.24 -18.49
C LEU A 3 -15.52 -6.50 -17.98
N ALA A 4 -15.08 -5.45 -18.67
CA ALA A 4 -13.98 -4.60 -18.25
C ALA A 4 -14.31 -3.95 -16.89
N ILE A 5 -13.56 -4.27 -15.85
CA ILE A 5 -13.67 -3.66 -14.52
C ILE A 5 -12.54 -2.64 -14.38
N TYR A 6 -12.85 -1.46 -13.84
CA TYR A 6 -11.86 -0.43 -13.58
C TYR A 6 -11.67 -0.25 -12.07
N ASP A 7 -10.42 -0.09 -11.65
CA ASP A 7 -10.02 0.15 -10.25
C ASP A 7 -9.30 1.50 -10.10
N LYS A 8 -9.30 2.05 -8.88
CA LYS A 8 -8.57 3.28 -8.55
C LYS A 8 -7.09 2.95 -8.41
N ALA A 9 -6.27 3.40 -9.35
CA ALA A 9 -4.83 3.38 -9.23
C ALA A 9 -4.37 4.24 -8.05
N ASP A 10 -3.14 4.06 -7.58
CA ASP A 10 -2.61 4.82 -6.44
C ASP A 10 -2.56 6.33 -6.71
N ARG A 11 -2.24 6.75 -7.95
CA ARG A 11 -2.43 8.16 -8.40
C ARG A 11 -3.86 8.66 -8.18
N GLY A 12 -4.86 7.82 -8.45
CA GLY A 12 -6.27 8.17 -8.29
C GLY A 12 -6.66 8.35 -6.82
N ARG A 13 -6.11 7.52 -5.94
CA ARG A 13 -6.28 7.63 -4.48
C ARG A 13 -5.56 8.87 -3.95
N GLU A 14 -4.33 9.13 -4.39
CA GLU A 14 -3.58 10.35 -4.09
C GLU A 14 -4.36 11.60 -4.51
N GLU A 15 -4.97 11.64 -5.70
CA GLU A 15 -5.74 12.80 -6.15
C GLU A 15 -7.00 13.03 -5.31
N ILE A 16 -7.72 11.96 -4.95
CA ILE A 16 -8.88 12.07 -4.04
C ILE A 16 -8.45 12.61 -2.66
N ALA A 17 -7.30 12.15 -2.13
CA ALA A 17 -6.82 12.55 -0.81
C ALA A 17 -6.20 13.96 -0.79
N THR A 18 -5.36 14.29 -1.77
CA THR A 18 -4.44 15.44 -1.73
C THR A 18 -4.75 16.54 -2.74
N ARG A 19 -5.57 16.28 -3.78
CA ARG A 19 -5.88 17.22 -4.89
C ARG A 19 -4.63 17.71 -5.67
N LYS A 20 -3.54 16.95 -5.57
CA LYS A 20 -2.18 17.27 -6.03
C LYS A 20 -2.06 17.44 -7.54
N TYR A 21 -2.91 16.76 -8.32
CA TYR A 21 -2.92 16.77 -9.78
C TYR A 21 -4.00 17.69 -10.36
N GLN A 22 -4.77 18.39 -9.51
CA GLN A 22 -5.81 19.35 -9.89
C GLN A 22 -6.83 18.78 -10.90
N LEU A 23 -7.24 17.53 -10.70
CA LEU A 23 -8.13 16.83 -11.62
C LEU A 23 -9.49 17.54 -11.72
N ALA A 24 -10.02 17.63 -12.94
CA ALA A 24 -11.30 18.29 -13.20
C ALA A 24 -12.41 17.76 -12.27
N PRO A 25 -13.24 18.62 -11.64
CA PRO A 25 -14.19 18.18 -10.60
C PRO A 25 -15.12 17.05 -11.04
N ARG A 26 -15.50 17.01 -12.32
CA ARG A 26 -16.31 15.94 -12.93
C ARG A 26 -15.56 14.61 -12.99
N LEU A 27 -14.30 14.62 -13.46
CA LEU A 27 -13.45 13.43 -13.52
C LEU A 27 -13.15 12.89 -12.12
N ARG A 28 -13.00 13.78 -11.13
CA ARG A 28 -12.86 13.36 -9.72
C ARG A 28 -14.12 12.68 -9.18
N SER A 29 -15.33 13.18 -9.49
CA SER A 29 -16.57 12.50 -9.09
C SER A 29 -16.68 11.11 -9.71
N LEU A 30 -16.29 10.96 -10.97
CA LEU A 30 -16.18 9.65 -11.65
C LEU A 30 -15.17 8.74 -10.94
N LEU A 31 -13.99 9.25 -10.63
CA LEU A 31 -12.91 8.54 -9.95
C LEU A 31 -13.31 8.05 -8.54
N VAL A 32 -14.13 8.82 -7.80
CA VAL A 32 -14.67 8.40 -6.50
C VAL A 32 -15.68 7.25 -6.65
N MET A 33 -16.51 7.25 -7.71
CA MET A 33 -17.48 6.19 -8.00
C MET A 33 -16.83 4.88 -8.49
N ILE A 34 -15.62 4.96 -9.06
CA ILE A 34 -14.86 3.78 -9.47
C ILE A 34 -14.33 3.08 -8.20
N ASP A 35 -14.71 1.83 -7.99
CA ASP A 35 -14.39 1.08 -6.75
C ASP A 35 -13.98 -0.38 -7.01
N GLY A 36 -13.61 -0.73 -8.25
CA GLY A 36 -13.22 -2.10 -8.61
C GLY A 36 -14.35 -3.13 -8.58
N LYS A 37 -15.58 -2.72 -8.24
CA LYS A 37 -16.76 -3.59 -8.09
C LYS A 37 -17.76 -3.50 -9.26
N GLN A 38 -17.56 -2.55 -10.16
CA GLN A 38 -18.51 -2.20 -11.22
C GLN A 38 -17.89 -2.52 -12.59
N THR A 39 -18.67 -3.12 -13.49
CA THR A 39 -18.27 -3.24 -14.90
C THR A 39 -18.40 -1.89 -15.60
N LYS A 40 -17.63 -1.70 -16.68
CA LYS A 40 -17.65 -0.52 -17.55
C LYS A 40 -19.07 -0.08 -17.91
N ASP A 41 -19.91 -1.03 -18.30
CA ASP A 41 -21.28 -0.80 -18.77
C ASP A 41 -22.23 -0.32 -17.66
N ASP A 42 -22.14 -0.93 -16.46
CA ASP A 42 -22.94 -0.52 -15.29
C ASP A 42 -22.50 0.85 -14.76
N LEU A 43 -21.17 1.07 -14.70
CA LEU A 43 -20.61 2.37 -14.34
C LEU A 43 -21.06 3.44 -15.33
N LEU A 44 -20.95 3.19 -16.65
CA LEU A 44 -21.39 4.12 -17.69
C LEU A 44 -22.87 4.48 -17.54
N LYS A 45 -23.74 3.49 -17.31
CA LYS A 45 -25.18 3.69 -17.05
C LYS A 45 -25.46 4.60 -15.85
N LYS A 46 -24.68 4.46 -14.77
CA LYS A 46 -24.82 5.31 -13.57
C LYS A 46 -24.31 6.74 -13.78
N VAL A 47 -23.24 6.92 -14.55
CA VAL A 47 -22.59 8.24 -14.72
C VAL A 47 -23.14 9.02 -15.94
N LEU A 48 -23.86 8.36 -16.84
CA LEU A 48 -24.57 8.96 -17.98
C LEU A 48 -25.50 10.12 -17.54
N GLY A 49 -26.23 9.95 -16.43
CA GLY A 49 -27.10 10.99 -15.85
C GLY A 49 -26.35 12.21 -15.28
N LEU A 50 -25.02 12.12 -15.13
CA LEU A 50 -24.14 13.18 -14.64
C LEU A 50 -23.34 13.86 -15.77
N GLY A 51 -23.62 13.51 -17.04
CA GLY A 51 -22.88 14.01 -18.21
C GLY A 51 -21.46 13.45 -18.35
N LEU A 52 -21.15 12.37 -17.64
CA LEU A 52 -19.89 11.63 -17.73
C LEU A 52 -20.04 10.53 -18.77
N THR A 53 -19.03 10.35 -19.61
CA THR A 53 -19.09 9.42 -20.75
C THR A 53 -17.86 8.52 -20.80
N GLU A 54 -17.80 7.62 -21.78
CA GLU A 54 -16.63 6.76 -22.01
C GLU A 54 -15.35 7.57 -22.25
N GLN A 55 -15.45 8.78 -22.81
CA GLN A 55 -14.32 9.70 -22.95
C GLN A 55 -13.76 10.10 -21.59
N SER A 56 -14.63 10.43 -20.62
CA SER A 56 -14.21 10.72 -19.24
C SER A 56 -13.52 9.54 -18.55
N LEU A 57 -13.88 8.31 -18.94
CA LEU A 57 -13.25 7.10 -18.42
C LEU A 57 -11.89 6.83 -19.08
N GLN A 58 -11.75 7.11 -20.39
CA GLN A 58 -10.48 7.07 -21.09
C GLN A 58 -9.50 8.13 -20.56
N ASP A 59 -9.97 9.34 -20.28
CA ASP A 59 -9.16 10.43 -19.72
C ASP A 59 -8.52 10.03 -18.36
N LEU A 60 -9.30 9.37 -17.49
CA LEU A 60 -8.80 8.80 -16.23
C LEU A 60 -7.82 7.63 -16.43
N LEU A 61 -7.95 6.86 -17.51
CA LEU A 61 -7.09 5.72 -17.82
C LEU A 61 -5.75 6.18 -18.42
N ASP A 62 -5.80 7.15 -19.34
CA ASP A 62 -4.64 7.78 -19.99
C ASP A 62 -3.76 8.51 -18.96
N GLN A 63 -4.37 9.25 -18.04
CA GLN A 63 -3.67 9.92 -16.93
C GLN A 63 -3.27 8.96 -15.77
N GLU A 64 -3.48 7.64 -15.94
CA GLU A 64 -3.14 6.58 -14.98
C GLU A 64 -3.82 6.74 -13.59
N PHE A 65 -4.96 7.43 -13.51
CA PHE A 65 -5.76 7.51 -12.27
C PHE A 65 -6.59 6.24 -12.02
N ILE A 66 -6.92 5.51 -13.08
CA ILE A 66 -7.58 4.20 -13.01
C ILE A 66 -6.82 3.16 -13.82
N VAL A 67 -6.97 1.89 -13.45
CA VAL A 67 -6.40 0.75 -14.18
C VAL A 67 -7.49 -0.23 -14.59
N LEU A 68 -7.34 -0.82 -15.78
CA LEU A 68 -8.18 -1.91 -16.24
C LEU A 68 -7.80 -3.19 -15.50
N ARG A 69 -8.67 -3.67 -14.61
CA ARG A 69 -8.53 -4.98 -13.98
C ARG A 69 -8.94 -6.04 -15.00
N GLN A 70 -7.95 -6.59 -15.72
CA GLN A 70 -8.18 -7.67 -16.72
C GLN A 70 -8.45 -9.04 -16.09
N ASP A 71 -8.30 -9.18 -14.77
CA ASP A 71 -8.51 -10.46 -14.09
C ASP A 71 -9.99 -10.79 -13.87
N ALA A 72 -10.43 -11.87 -14.50
CA ALA A 72 -11.80 -12.36 -14.47
C ALA A 72 -12.10 -13.21 -13.23
N GLN A 73 -11.95 -12.63 -12.03
CA GLN A 73 -12.43 -13.23 -10.78
C GLN A 73 -13.57 -12.40 -10.20
N ILE A 74 -14.80 -12.73 -10.63
CA ILE A 74 -16.03 -12.30 -9.96
C ILE A 74 -16.11 -13.06 -8.62
N THR A 75 -15.47 -12.53 -7.59
CA THR A 75 -15.78 -12.90 -6.21
C THR A 75 -16.47 -11.72 -5.56
N ALA A 76 -17.80 -11.84 -5.43
CA ALA A 76 -18.62 -10.81 -4.85
C ALA A 76 -18.31 -10.65 -3.35
N ASN A 77 -17.53 -9.63 -2.99
CA ASN A 77 -17.43 -9.16 -1.61
C ASN A 77 -18.73 -8.45 -1.18
N ILE A 78 -19.80 -9.24 -1.04
CA ILE A 78 -20.83 -8.98 -0.04
C ILE A 78 -20.32 -9.53 1.28
N GLN A 79 -19.66 -8.67 2.06
CA GLN A 79 -19.46 -8.77 3.50
C GLN A 79 -19.08 -7.34 3.94
N ALA A 80 -19.92 -6.55 4.62
CA ALA A 80 -21.08 -6.92 5.44
C ALA A 80 -20.71 -7.99 6.47
N SER A 81 -19.98 -7.55 7.50
CA SER A 81 -19.79 -8.30 8.75
C SER A 81 -21.14 -8.74 9.34
N PRO A 82 -21.22 -9.80 10.17
CA PRO A 82 -20.11 -10.63 10.66
C PRO A 82 -20.37 -12.17 10.61
N ALA A 83 -19.30 -12.90 10.93
CA ALA A 83 -19.29 -14.20 11.62
C ALA A 83 -19.67 -15.52 10.89
N ARG A 84 -18.83 -16.53 11.22
CA ARG A 84 -19.20 -17.93 11.55
C ARG A 84 -19.17 -19.02 10.46
N ALA A 85 -18.02 -19.69 10.41
CA ALA A 85 -17.86 -21.15 10.53
C ALA A 85 -18.28 -22.12 9.38
N THR A 86 -17.27 -22.89 8.94
CA THR A 86 -17.30 -24.37 8.86
C THR A 86 -18.14 -25.06 7.75
N ASN A 87 -17.50 -25.42 6.63
CA ASN A 87 -17.00 -26.80 6.40
C ASN A 87 -16.22 -26.96 5.07
N ALA A 88 -15.24 -27.85 5.06
CA ALA A 88 -14.43 -28.30 3.91
C ALA A 88 -14.88 -29.73 3.47
N PRO A 89 -14.14 -30.54 2.65
CA PRO A 89 -12.88 -30.33 1.89
C PRO A 89 -13.17 -29.76 0.45
N ALA A 90 -12.32 -29.79 -0.60
CA ALA A 90 -11.04 -30.47 -0.91
C ALA A 90 -10.33 -29.74 -2.11
N VAL A 91 -9.02 -29.86 -2.41
CA VAL A 91 -7.87 -30.45 -1.69
C VAL A 91 -6.53 -29.87 -2.23
N GLU A 92 -5.41 -30.40 -1.71
CA GLU A 92 -3.98 -30.18 -2.05
C GLU A 92 -3.58 -30.58 -3.51
N ILE A 93 -2.41 -30.24 -4.06
CA ILE A 93 -1.07 -30.02 -3.47
C ILE A 93 -0.29 -28.94 -4.25
N THR A 94 0.63 -28.24 -3.56
CA THR A 94 1.79 -27.49 -4.12
C THR A 94 1.62 -26.01 -4.51
N ARG A 95 1.23 -25.15 -3.55
CA ARG A 95 1.92 -23.86 -3.35
C ARG A 95 2.19 -23.62 -1.87
N LYS A 96 3.23 -24.28 -1.36
CA LYS A 96 3.97 -23.82 -0.19
C LYS A 96 4.91 -22.70 -0.64
N LEU A 97 5.25 -21.77 0.25
CA LEU A 97 5.94 -20.49 -0.03
C LEU A 97 5.03 -19.44 -0.70
N PHE A 98 4.19 -18.81 0.12
CA PHE A 98 3.75 -17.40 0.12
C PHE A 98 2.49 -17.36 0.98
N GLN A 99 2.67 -17.27 2.30
CA GLN A 99 1.58 -16.86 3.17
C GLN A 99 1.24 -15.41 2.78
N PRO A 100 -0.01 -15.07 2.43
CA PRO A 100 -0.37 -13.67 2.24
C PRO A 100 -0.19 -12.97 3.58
N LEU A 101 0.78 -12.07 3.66
CA LEU A 101 0.87 -11.10 4.74
C LEU A 101 -0.51 -10.45 4.87
N THR A 102 -1.13 -10.63 6.03
CA THR A 102 -2.40 -9.97 6.32
C THR A 102 -2.16 -8.45 6.27
N PRO A 103 -3.13 -7.66 5.80
CA PRO A 103 -2.95 -6.21 5.70
C PRO A 103 -2.69 -5.54 7.06
N GLU A 104 -3.10 -6.18 8.16
CA GLU A 104 -2.74 -5.80 9.53
C GLU A 104 -1.24 -5.98 9.85
N ASP A 105 -0.61 -7.10 9.50
CA ASP A 105 0.84 -7.32 9.69
C ASP A 105 1.68 -6.35 8.85
N ALA A 106 1.24 -6.07 7.61
CA ALA A 106 1.89 -5.08 6.75
C ALA A 106 1.83 -3.66 7.34
N ALA A 107 0.67 -3.26 7.89
CA ALA A 107 0.49 -1.96 8.54
C ALA A 107 1.29 -1.86 9.85
N ALA A 108 1.29 -2.91 10.68
CA ALA A 108 2.08 -2.98 11.91
C ALA A 108 3.58 -2.89 11.61
N ARG A 109 4.08 -3.57 10.56
CA ARG A 109 5.48 -3.48 10.12
C ARG A 109 5.83 -2.08 9.63
N PHE A 110 4.97 -1.46 8.82
CA PHE A 110 5.15 -0.07 8.37
C PHE A 110 5.27 0.89 9.57
N GLN A 111 4.37 0.78 10.55
CA GLN A 111 4.38 1.60 11.75
C GLN A 111 5.63 1.35 12.63
N ALA A 112 6.10 0.10 12.72
CA ALA A 112 7.34 -0.24 13.42
C ALA A 112 8.58 0.40 12.76
N ILE A 113 8.69 0.35 11.42
CA ILE A 113 9.78 1.00 10.67
C ILE A 113 9.72 2.53 10.85
N TYR A 114 8.53 3.12 10.74
CA TYR A 114 8.31 4.56 10.91
C TYR A 114 8.71 5.06 12.30
N ASN A 115 8.28 4.35 13.35
CA ASN A 115 8.63 4.66 14.74
C ASN A 115 10.14 4.49 14.98
N PHE A 116 10.73 3.39 14.47
CA PHE A 116 12.18 3.14 14.57
C PHE A 116 12.98 4.31 13.99
N TYR A 117 12.65 4.76 12.78
CA TYR A 117 13.32 5.93 12.18
C TYR A 117 13.17 7.19 13.05
N ASN A 118 11.95 7.53 13.49
CA ASN A 118 11.73 8.74 14.28
C ASN A 118 12.51 8.76 15.61
N GLU A 119 12.49 7.66 16.37
CA GLU A 119 13.24 7.56 17.61
C GLU A 119 14.75 7.57 17.39
N THR A 120 15.24 6.77 16.44
CA THR A 120 16.68 6.60 16.23
C THR A 120 17.32 7.80 15.56
N ILE A 121 16.65 8.48 14.61
CA ILE A 121 17.12 9.75 14.04
C ILE A 121 17.23 10.81 15.14
N LYS A 122 16.20 10.97 15.98
CA LYS A 122 16.20 11.95 17.08
C LYS A 122 17.32 11.66 18.10
N SER A 123 17.53 10.40 18.44
CA SER A 123 18.54 9.95 19.44
C SER A 123 19.99 9.97 18.91
N THR A 124 20.22 9.65 17.63
CA THR A 124 21.57 9.53 17.06
C THR A 124 22.06 10.77 16.33
N LEU A 125 21.19 11.44 15.59
CA LEU A 125 21.52 12.52 14.67
C LEU A 125 21.07 13.90 15.17
N GLY A 126 20.02 13.95 15.99
CA GLY A 126 19.47 15.21 16.52
C GLY A 126 19.14 16.20 15.40
N LEU A 127 19.63 17.44 15.51
CA LEU A 127 19.43 18.49 14.49
C LEU A 127 19.96 18.11 13.10
N ARG A 128 21.02 17.31 12.99
CA ARG A 128 21.52 16.81 11.69
C ARG A 128 20.57 15.79 11.05
N GLY A 129 19.68 15.20 11.85
CA GLY A 129 18.69 14.22 11.43
C GLY A 129 17.42 14.84 10.84
N TYR A 130 17.20 16.14 10.98
CA TYR A 130 15.95 16.80 10.59
C TYR A 130 15.57 16.58 9.11
N ALA A 131 16.58 16.59 8.22
CA ALA A 131 16.37 16.31 6.79
C ALA A 131 16.00 14.84 6.51
N LEU A 132 16.41 13.89 7.35
CA LEU A 132 15.97 12.48 7.27
C LEU A 132 14.57 12.32 7.86
N GLN A 133 14.29 12.96 8.99
CA GLN A 133 12.96 12.95 9.62
C GLN A 133 11.88 13.47 8.65
N LEU A 134 12.12 14.60 7.97
CA LEU A 134 11.18 15.15 6.99
C LEU A 134 10.96 14.21 5.79
N LYS A 135 11.95 13.39 5.40
CA LYS A 135 11.75 12.37 4.38
C LYS A 135 10.96 11.17 4.90
N VAL A 136 11.17 10.77 6.16
CA VAL A 136 10.40 9.71 6.83
C VAL A 136 8.92 10.11 6.97
N GLU A 137 8.61 11.37 7.24
CA GLU A 137 7.22 11.89 7.24
C GLU A 137 6.57 11.93 5.84
N ARG A 138 7.36 11.85 4.76
CA ARG A 138 6.87 11.79 3.38
C ARG A 138 6.81 10.35 2.84
N ALA A 139 7.53 9.43 3.46
CA ALA A 139 7.53 8.02 3.09
C ALA A 139 6.13 7.43 3.28
N SER A 140 5.57 6.90 2.19
CA SER A 140 4.17 6.41 2.17
C SER A 140 4.06 4.93 1.82
N ASN A 141 5.20 4.28 1.53
CA ASN A 141 5.30 2.87 1.16
C ASN A 141 6.63 2.28 1.70
N LEU A 142 6.83 0.97 1.53
CA LEU A 142 8.06 0.31 2.01
C LEU A 142 9.31 0.69 1.19
N ASP A 143 9.15 1.03 -0.11
CA ASP A 143 10.25 1.36 -1.02
C ASP A 143 10.96 2.66 -0.61
N ASP A 144 10.18 3.69 -0.22
CA ASP A 144 10.69 4.91 0.40
C ASP A 144 11.62 4.57 1.59
N PHE A 145 11.24 3.63 2.46
CA PHE A 145 12.07 3.23 3.60
C PHE A 145 13.34 2.46 3.20
N HIS A 146 13.34 1.73 2.08
CA HIS A 146 14.56 1.13 1.52
C HIS A 146 15.51 2.21 0.97
N GLN A 147 15.00 3.21 0.24
CA GLN A 147 15.81 4.34 -0.23
C GLN A 147 16.37 5.19 0.94
N LEU A 148 15.58 5.36 2.01
CA LEU A 148 16.01 6.09 3.19
C LEU A 148 17.07 5.36 4.03
N ARG A 149 17.11 4.02 3.97
CA ARG A 149 18.06 3.20 4.73
C ARG A 149 19.50 3.58 4.43
N GLU A 150 19.86 3.74 3.16
CA GLU A 150 21.25 4.08 2.78
C GLU A 150 21.65 5.48 3.28
N SER A 151 20.77 6.47 3.05
CA SER A 151 20.97 7.84 3.53
C SER A 151 21.07 7.91 5.07
N TYR A 152 20.26 7.13 5.78
CA TYR A 152 20.25 7.06 7.23
C TYR A 152 21.52 6.40 7.79
N ILE A 153 21.93 5.25 7.25
CA ILE A 153 23.13 4.55 7.73
C ILE A 153 24.40 5.35 7.46
N GLU A 154 24.51 6.06 6.33
CA GLU A 154 25.65 6.95 6.09
C GLU A 154 25.68 8.12 7.10
N ALA A 155 24.52 8.70 7.41
CA ALA A 155 24.42 9.78 8.38
C ALA A 155 24.79 9.31 9.80
N VAL A 156 24.29 8.14 10.23
CA VAL A 156 24.64 7.54 11.53
C VAL A 156 26.12 7.17 11.59
N LEU A 157 26.69 6.63 10.51
CA LEU A 157 28.14 6.33 10.42
C LEU A 157 28.97 7.59 10.70
N LYS A 158 28.61 8.72 10.08
CA LYS A 158 29.25 10.03 10.27
C LYS A 158 29.01 10.65 11.65
N ALA A 159 27.92 10.30 12.34
CA ALA A 159 27.52 10.92 13.61
C ALA A 159 27.89 10.11 14.87
N LYS A 160 27.86 8.78 14.81
CA LYS A 160 28.06 7.86 15.94
C LYS A 160 29.19 6.83 15.73
N GLY A 161 29.73 6.71 14.51
CA GLY A 161 30.77 5.74 14.19
C GLY A 161 30.23 4.38 13.71
N GLN A 162 31.16 3.50 13.32
CA GLN A 162 30.85 2.31 12.52
C GLN A 162 30.01 1.25 13.27
N GLU A 163 30.27 1.04 14.56
CA GLU A 163 29.61 0.00 15.36
C GLU A 163 28.11 0.29 15.55
N MET A 164 27.77 1.53 15.93
CA MET A 164 26.39 1.99 16.08
C MET A 164 25.64 1.94 14.75
N ALA A 165 26.29 2.35 13.64
CA ALA A 165 25.72 2.28 12.30
C ALA A 165 25.47 0.84 11.84
N ARG A 166 26.36 -0.11 12.17
CA ARG A 166 26.14 -1.56 11.92
C ARG A 166 24.94 -2.09 12.70
N SER A 167 24.88 -1.83 14.01
CA SER A 167 23.79 -2.30 14.88
C SER A 167 22.42 -1.76 14.43
N LEU A 168 22.35 -0.47 14.10
CA LEU A 168 21.12 0.16 13.61
C LEU A 168 20.75 -0.29 12.20
N ARG A 169 21.73 -0.58 11.33
CA ARG A 169 21.49 -1.20 10.02
C ARG A 169 20.87 -2.58 10.18
N ASP A 170 21.45 -3.44 11.00
CA ASP A 170 21.02 -4.84 11.17
C ASP A 170 19.57 -4.91 11.69
N ARG A 171 19.26 -4.09 12.71
CA ARG A 171 17.91 -3.98 13.27
C ARG A 171 16.89 -3.38 12.29
N LEU A 172 17.30 -2.43 11.45
CA LEU A 172 16.45 -1.90 10.38
C LEU A 172 16.25 -2.91 9.25
N ASP A 173 17.27 -3.72 8.93
CA ASP A 173 17.18 -4.83 7.99
C ASP A 173 16.17 -5.87 8.47
N GLN A 174 16.21 -6.25 9.75
CA GLN A 174 15.21 -7.12 10.35
C GLN A 174 13.80 -6.53 10.21
N LEU A 175 13.59 -5.23 10.45
CA LEU A 175 12.26 -4.62 10.30
C LEU A 175 11.77 -4.56 8.84
N LEU A 176 12.67 -4.41 7.87
CA LEU A 176 12.33 -4.36 6.44
C LEU A 176 12.14 -5.75 5.82
N TYR A 177 12.97 -6.72 6.22
CA TYR A 177 13.06 -8.07 5.64
C TYR A 177 12.65 -9.20 6.60
N THR A 178 11.90 -8.91 7.67
CA THR A 178 11.16 -9.96 8.41
C THR A 178 10.08 -10.52 7.49
N ASP A 179 10.46 -11.58 6.78
CA ASP A 179 9.56 -12.63 6.32
C ASP A 179 8.99 -13.36 7.56
N SER A 180 7.76 -13.85 7.43
CA SER A 180 6.77 -14.24 8.44
C SER A 180 7.15 -15.36 9.46
N ALA A 181 8.40 -15.45 9.91
CA ALA A 181 8.92 -16.56 10.71
C ALA A 181 8.51 -16.55 12.20
N SER A 182 8.02 -15.43 12.73
CA SER A 182 7.74 -15.28 14.18
C SER A 182 6.38 -15.83 14.63
N THR A 183 5.43 -16.02 13.72
CA THR A 183 4.05 -16.45 14.06
C THR A 183 3.93 -17.97 14.25
N GLU A 184 4.97 -18.76 13.91
CA GLU A 184 5.01 -20.23 14.08
C GLU A 184 5.64 -20.65 15.44
N ARG A 185 5.33 -19.92 16.51
CA ARG A 185 5.86 -20.15 17.87
C ARG A 185 4.81 -20.24 18.99
N LEU A 186 3.52 -20.03 18.72
CA LEU A 186 2.44 -20.08 19.74
C LEU A 186 1.36 -21.17 19.54
N SER A 187 1.51 -22.07 18.56
CA SER A 187 0.52 -23.15 18.32
C SER A 187 1.01 -24.56 18.72
N ASN A 188 2.05 -24.69 19.54
CA ASN A 188 2.62 -26.01 19.85
C ASN A 188 3.29 -26.15 21.24
N ASN A 189 2.61 -25.72 22.30
CA ASN A 189 2.68 -26.35 23.63
C ASN A 189 1.35 -26.21 24.37
#